data_AF-A0A6H2A537-F1
#
_entry.id   AF-A0A6H2A537-F1
#
_cell.length_a   1.000
_cell.length_b   1.000
_cell.length_c   1.000
_cell.angle_alpha   90.00
_cell.angle_beta   90.00
_cell.angle_gamma   90.00
#
_symmetry.space_group_name_H-M   'P 1'
#
loop_
_entity.id
_entity.type
_entity.pdbx_description
1 polymer ?
#
loop_
_entity_poly.entity_id
_entity_poly.type
_entity_poly.pdbx_seq_one_letter_code
_entity_poly.pdbx_strand_id
1 'polypeptide(L)'
;MSPKAINVPPPITPEIDEGVTKTVEITEARIVRDQWTSIGTLALGLGINIEFNDETYSALFSLDKEILAGSIGRILTSIDITEFDKDISDEHVAPLIGKKLKVTKKKGKLYWYP
;
A
#
# COMPACT_ATOMS: atom_id res chain seq x y z
N MET A 1 23.92 -14.95 7.62
CA MET A 1 23.12 -15.13 6.38
C MET A 1 23.10 -13.79 5.67
N SER A 2 23.59 -13.71 4.44
CA SER A 2 23.51 -12.48 3.65
C SER A 2 22.04 -12.23 3.27
N PRO A 3 21.51 -11.00 3.41
CA PRO A 3 20.14 -10.70 2.99
C PRO A 3 20.00 -11.02 1.49
N LYS A 4 18.99 -11.84 1.14
CA LYS A 4 18.66 -12.11 -0.26
C LYS A 4 17.92 -10.89 -0.80
N ALA A 5 18.53 -10.20 -1.77
CA ALA A 5 17.84 -9.20 -2.55
C ALA A 5 16.70 -9.87 -3.32
N ILE A 6 15.45 -9.59 -2.94
CA ILE A 6 14.29 -9.96 -3.73
C ILE A 6 14.01 -8.76 -4.64
N ASN A 7 14.16 -8.95 -5.95
CA ASN A 7 13.78 -7.92 -6.91
C ASN A 7 12.24 -7.89 -6.96
N VAL A 8 11.64 -6.87 -6.35
CA VAL A 8 10.19 -6.69 -6.43
C VAL A 8 9.89 -5.73 -7.58
N PRO A 9 9.12 -6.16 -8.58
CA PRO A 9 8.78 -5.31 -9.71
C PRO A 9 8.11 -4.02 -9.22
N PRO A 10 8.29 -2.90 -9.94
CA PRO A 10 7.63 -1.66 -9.58
C PRO A 10 6.11 -1.89 -9.51
N PRO A 11 5.42 -1.28 -8.53
CA PRO A 11 3.98 -1.43 -8.40
C PRO A 11 3.32 -1.01 -9.72
N ILE A 12 2.60 -1.92 -10.36
CA ILE A 12 1.76 -1.58 -11.50
C ILE A 12 0.74 -0.58 -10.98
N THR A 13 0.69 0.59 -11.60
CA THR A 13 -0.22 1.65 -11.19
C THR A 13 -1.50 1.50 -12.03
N PRO A 14 -2.69 1.37 -11.42
CA PRO A 14 -3.93 1.30 -12.20
C PRO A 14 -4.04 2.52 -13.10
N GLU A 15 -4.37 2.29 -14.36
CA GLU A 15 -4.55 3.34 -15.35
C GLU A 15 -5.85 4.08 -15.04
N ILE A 16 -5.74 5.09 -14.18
CA ILE A 16 -6.82 5.99 -13.79
C ILE A 16 -6.59 7.31 -14.50
N ASP A 17 -7.60 7.83 -15.19
CA ASP A 17 -7.53 9.15 -15.81
C ASP A 17 -7.39 10.27 -14.76
N GLU A 18 -6.72 11.35 -15.13
CA GLU A 18 -6.53 12.51 -14.26
C GLU A 18 -7.89 13.10 -13.82
N GLY A 19 -8.07 13.31 -12.52
CA GLY A 19 -9.32 13.82 -11.95
C GLY A 19 -10.43 12.77 -11.80
N VAL A 20 -10.27 11.56 -12.36
CA VAL A 20 -11.23 10.48 -12.20
C VAL A 20 -11.01 9.76 -10.88
N THR A 21 -12.12 9.43 -10.21
CA THR A 21 -12.13 8.62 -8.99
C THR A 21 -12.72 7.26 -9.30
N LYS A 22 -12.01 6.20 -8.91
CA LYS A 22 -12.45 4.81 -9.03
C LYS A 22 -12.57 4.19 -7.65
N THR A 23 -13.52 3.29 -7.49
CA THR A 23 -13.62 2.44 -6.29
C THR A 23 -12.94 1.12 -6.61
N VAL A 24 -12.00 0.70 -5.77
CA VAL A 24 -11.26 -0.57 -5.89
C VAL A 24 -11.45 -1.36 -4.61
N GLU A 25 -11.39 -2.68 -4.69
CA GLU A 25 -11.48 -3.56 -3.53
C GLU A 25 -10.11 -4.16 -3.24
N ILE A 26 -9.72 -4.17 -1.96
CA ILE A 26 -8.47 -4.79 -1.52
C ILE A 26 -8.68 -6.30 -1.47
N THR A 27 -7.88 -7.04 -2.25
CA THR A 27 -7.92 -8.50 -2.31
C THR A 27 -6.85 -9.15 -1.42
N GLU A 28 -5.78 -8.43 -1.12
CA GLU A 28 -4.72 -8.87 -0.21
C GLU A 28 -4.12 -7.67 0.55
N ALA A 29 -3.76 -7.89 1.81
CA ALA A 29 -3.00 -6.93 2.61
C ALA A 29 -1.94 -7.68 3.42
N ARG A 30 -0.70 -7.17 3.42
CA ARG A 30 0.43 -7.77 4.14
C ARG A 30 1.44 -6.74 4.61
N ILE A 31 2.13 -7.03 5.70
CA ILE A 31 3.27 -6.27 6.18
C ILE A 31 4.52 -6.74 5.44
N VAL A 32 5.27 -5.76 4.96
CA VAL A 32 6.51 -5.95 4.21
C VAL A 32 7.67 -5.42 5.04
N ARG A 33 8.74 -6.20 5.15
CA ARG A 33 9.92 -5.88 5.98
C ARG A 33 11.19 -6.02 5.18
N ASP A 34 12.18 -5.18 5.49
CA ASP A 34 13.55 -5.26 4.98
C ASP A 34 13.63 -5.44 3.46
N GLN A 35 12.87 -4.65 2.72
CA GLN A 35 12.76 -4.78 1.28
C GLN A 35 13.58 -3.71 0.55
N TRP A 36 14.37 -4.13 -0.44
CA TRP A 36 14.98 -3.20 -1.38
C TRP A 36 13.99 -2.74 -2.44
N THR A 37 13.90 -1.43 -2.61
CA THR A 37 13.06 -0.75 -3.59
C THR A 37 13.94 0.13 -4.49
N SER A 38 13.39 0.59 -5.60
CA SER A 38 14.10 1.51 -6.52
C SER A 38 14.51 2.84 -5.89
N ILE A 39 13.97 3.19 -4.72
CA ILE A 39 14.23 4.44 -4.01
C ILE A 39 15.00 4.26 -2.69
N GLY A 40 15.37 3.02 -2.34
CA GLY A 40 16.12 2.72 -1.11
C GLY A 40 15.64 1.46 -0.39
N THR A 41 16.09 1.30 0.86
CA THR A 41 15.67 0.19 1.72
C THR A 41 14.41 0.60 2.48
N LEU A 42 13.34 -0.17 2.31
CA LEU A 42 12.11 -0.08 3.09
C LEU A 42 12.26 -0.98 4.32
N ALA A 43 12.33 -0.39 5.51
CA ALA A 43 12.43 -1.18 6.74
C ALA A 43 11.07 -1.79 7.11
N LEU A 44 9.99 -1.01 6.99
CA LEU A 44 8.63 -1.45 7.23
C LEU A 44 7.65 -0.82 6.24
N GLY A 45 6.78 -1.63 5.66
CA GLY A 45 5.74 -1.15 4.76
C GLY A 45 4.46 -1.97 4.79
N LEU A 46 3.42 -1.41 4.19
CA LEU A 46 2.16 -2.06 3.89
C LEU A 46 2.11 -2.37 2.39
N GLY A 47 2.04 -3.66 2.04
CA GLY A 47 1.69 -4.11 0.70
C GLY A 47 0.19 -4.37 0.63
N ILE A 48 -0.47 -3.84 -0.40
CA ILE A 48 -1.85 -4.21 -0.75
C ILE A 48 -1.93 -4.66 -2.19
N ASN A 49 -2.83 -5.60 -2.47
CA ASN A 49 -3.26 -5.94 -3.81
C ASN A 49 -4.73 -5.52 -4.00
N ILE A 50 -5.04 -5.07 -5.20
CA ILE A 50 -6.40 -4.76 -5.64
C ILE A 50 -6.66 -5.45 -6.97
N GLU A 51 -7.92 -5.74 -7.26
CA GLU A 51 -8.38 -6.11 -8.59
C GLU A 51 -9.05 -4.90 -9.26
N PHE A 52 -8.64 -4.59 -10.49
CA PHE A 52 -9.20 -3.51 -11.29
C PHE A 52 -9.11 -3.89 -12.77
N ASN A 53 -10.20 -3.75 -13.54
CA ASN A 53 -10.25 -4.12 -14.96
C ASN A 53 -9.68 -5.53 -15.26
N ASP A 54 -10.05 -6.54 -14.45
CA ASP A 54 -9.57 -7.93 -14.58
C ASP A 54 -8.04 -8.12 -14.42
N GLU A 55 -7.34 -7.11 -13.90
CA GLU A 55 -5.91 -7.16 -13.58
C GLU A 55 -5.66 -6.96 -12.08
N THR A 56 -4.60 -7.62 -11.58
CA THR A 56 -4.13 -7.43 -10.21
C THR A 56 -3.09 -6.31 -10.16
N TYR A 57 -3.35 -5.30 -9.34
CA TYR A 57 -2.41 -4.21 -9.08
C TYR A 57 -1.90 -4.30 -7.63
N SER A 58 -0.60 -4.11 -7.46
CA SER A 58 0.04 -4.06 -6.14
C SER A 58 0.44 -2.63 -5.81
N ALA A 59 0.19 -2.18 -4.59
CA ALA A 59 0.71 -0.93 -4.05
C ALA A 59 1.52 -1.20 -2.79
N LEU A 60 2.68 -0.55 -2.68
CA LEU A 60 3.57 -0.63 -1.53
C LEU A 60 3.69 0.75 -0.88
N PHE A 61 3.31 0.84 0.39
CA PHE A 61 3.39 2.07 1.19
C PHE A 61 4.47 1.93 2.25
N SER A 62 5.30 2.96 2.42
CA SER A 62 6.21 3.01 3.57
C SER A 62 5.43 3.32 4.84
N LEU A 63 5.76 2.57 5.90
CA LEU A 63 5.34 2.81 7.27
C LEU A 63 6.50 3.36 8.11
N ASP A 64 7.57 3.82 7.49
CA ASP A 64 8.65 4.47 8.21
C ASP A 64 8.15 5.83 8.70
N LYS A 65 8.29 6.11 10.01
CA LYS A 65 7.70 7.29 10.67
C LYS A 65 8.13 8.62 10.04
N GLU A 66 9.27 8.66 9.37
CA GLU A 66 9.80 9.84 8.67
C GLU A 66 9.14 10.08 7.30
N ILE A 67 8.46 9.07 6.73
CA ILE A 67 7.90 9.08 5.36
C ILE A 67 6.44 8.58 5.36
N LEU A 68 5.64 9.05 6.32
CA LEU A 68 4.20 8.76 6.33
C LEU A 68 3.47 9.57 5.26
N ALA A 69 3.28 8.96 4.09
CA ALA A 69 2.43 9.54 3.04
C ALA A 69 0.97 9.65 3.55
N GLY A 70 0.33 10.81 3.41
CA GLY A 70 -1.02 11.03 3.99
C GLY A 70 -2.12 10.05 3.55
N SER A 71 -1.92 9.30 2.46
CA SER A 71 -2.83 8.22 2.04
C SER A 71 -2.74 6.98 2.96
N ILE A 72 -1.54 6.60 3.42
CA ILE A 72 -1.36 5.39 4.23
C ILE A 72 -1.96 5.56 5.63
N GLY A 73 -1.79 6.73 6.24
CA GLY A 73 -2.41 7.05 7.53
C GLY A 73 -3.93 6.90 7.48
N ARG A 74 -4.58 7.40 6.41
CA ARG A 74 -6.03 7.27 6.23
C ARG A 74 -6.49 5.82 6.09
N ILE A 75 -5.76 5.01 5.32
CA ILE A 75 -6.07 3.59 5.14
C ILE A 75 -5.99 2.85 6.47
N LEU A 76 -4.89 3.03 7.22
CA LEU A 76 -4.68 2.38 8.51
C LEU A 76 -5.70 2.83 9.56
N THR A 77 -6.01 4.12 9.65
CA THR A 77 -7.05 4.60 10.58
C THR A 77 -8.43 4.04 10.27
N SER A 78 -8.69 3.60 9.04
CA SER A 78 -9.97 2.98 8.69
C SER A 78 -10.18 1.61 9.34
N ILE A 79 -9.11 0.98 9.83
CA ILE A 79 -9.12 -0.29 10.57
C ILE A 79 -8.60 -0.10 12.00
N ASP A 80 -8.78 1.09 12.56
CA ASP A 80 -8.45 1.44 13.94
C ASP A 80 -6.94 1.34 14.30
N ILE A 81 -6.05 1.31 13.29
CA ILE A 81 -4.61 1.43 13.49
C ILE A 81 -4.22 2.90 13.46
N THR A 82 -4.06 3.49 14.64
CA THR A 82 -3.60 4.88 14.82
C THR A 82 -2.13 4.99 15.18
N GLU A 83 -1.56 3.90 15.70
CA GLU A 83 -0.15 3.77 16.05
C GLU A 83 0.38 2.44 15.54
N PHE A 84 1.62 2.44 15.09
CA PHE A 84 2.31 1.23 14.66
C PHE A 84 3.81 1.37 14.93
N ASP A 85 4.42 0.24 15.20
CA ASP A 85 5.85 0.08 15.44
C ASP A 85 6.36 -1.15 14.69
N LYS A 86 7.54 -1.64 15.07
CA LYS A 86 8.16 -2.80 14.43
C LYS A 86 7.40 -4.10 14.69
N ASP A 87 6.37 -4.15 15.54
CA ASP A 87 5.66 -5.39 15.89
C ASP A 87 4.36 -5.59 15.09
N ILE A 88 3.99 -4.65 14.21
CA ILE A 88 2.83 -4.80 13.32
C ILE A 88 2.95 -6.05 12.43
N SER A 89 1.92 -6.90 12.43
CA SER A 89 1.88 -8.17 11.66
C SER A 89 0.77 -8.15 10.61
N ASP A 90 0.76 -9.16 9.75
CA ASP A 90 -0.28 -9.36 8.73
C ASP A 90 -1.69 -9.44 9.33
N GLU A 91 -1.82 -9.99 10.54
CA GLU A 91 -3.11 -10.12 11.24
C GLU A 91 -3.72 -8.76 11.57
N HIS A 92 -2.88 -7.76 11.85
CA HIS A 92 -3.34 -6.40 12.14
C HIS A 92 -3.94 -5.75 10.90
N VAL A 93 -3.42 -6.06 9.71
CA VAL A 93 -3.85 -5.45 8.45
C VAL A 93 -4.82 -6.32 7.64
N ALA A 94 -5.04 -7.57 8.05
CA ALA A 94 -6.05 -8.46 7.47
C ALA A 94 -7.46 -7.84 7.37
N PRO A 95 -7.93 -6.98 8.32
CA PRO A 95 -9.21 -6.28 8.19
C PRO A 95 -9.31 -5.30 7.02
N LEU A 96 -8.21 -5.01 6.30
CA LEU A 96 -8.24 -4.26 5.05
C LEU A 96 -8.80 -5.10 3.89
N ILE A 97 -8.69 -6.43 3.94
CA ILE A 97 -9.17 -7.31 2.87
C ILE A 97 -10.70 -7.17 2.75
N GLY A 98 -11.18 -6.98 1.52
CA GLY A 98 -12.57 -6.71 1.20
C GLY A 98 -12.99 -5.25 1.40
N LYS A 99 -12.12 -4.38 1.94
CA LYS A 99 -12.43 -2.94 2.00
C LYS A 99 -12.37 -2.32 0.61
N LYS A 100 -13.31 -1.41 0.39
CA LYS A 100 -13.38 -0.61 -0.83
C LYS A 100 -12.71 0.73 -0.58
N LEU A 101 -11.69 1.04 -1.38
CA LEU A 101 -11.01 2.33 -1.36
C LEU A 101 -11.38 3.15 -2.60
N LYS A 102 -11.47 4.46 -2.44
CA LYS A 102 -11.48 5.39 -3.57
C LYS A 102 -10.04 5.74 -3.94
N VAL A 103 -9.72 5.57 -5.21
CA VAL A 103 -8.43 5.92 -5.80
C VAL A 103 -8.64 7.03 -6.82
N THR A 104 -7.92 8.13 -6.65
CA THR A 104 -8.00 9.29 -7.56
C THR A 104 -6.60 9.64 -8.05
N LYS A 105 -6.43 9.87 -9.35
CA LYS A 105 -5.20 10.43 -9.90
C LYS A 105 -5.26 11.95 -9.88
N LYS A 106 -4.28 12.58 -9.23
CA LYS A 106 -4.08 14.04 -9.24
C LYS A 106 -2.61 14.38 -9.48
N LYS A 107 -2.32 15.25 -10.44
CA LYS A 107 -0.97 15.70 -10.83
C LYS A 107 -0.03 14.51 -11.07
N GLY A 108 -0.51 13.46 -11.73
CA GLY A 108 0.27 12.25 -12.01
C GLY A 108 0.54 11.35 -10.80
N LYS A 109 -0.05 11.62 -9.63
CA LYS A 109 0.06 10.79 -8.43
C LYS A 109 -1.28 10.16 -8.06
N LEU A 110 -1.25 8.95 -7.52
CA LEU A 110 -2.43 8.31 -6.95
C LEU A 110 -2.64 8.71 -5.49
N TYR A 111 -3.89 9.04 -5.17
CA TYR A 111 -4.36 9.33 -3.84
C TYR A 111 -5.40 8.28 -3.45
N TRP A 112 -5.24 7.73 -2.26
CA TRP A 112 -6.08 6.64 -1.75
C TRP A 112 -6.88 7.15 -0.55
N TYR A 113 -8.15 6.80 -0.53
CA TYR A 113 -9.12 7.20 0.48
C TYR A 113 -9.98 5.99 0.87
N PRO A 114 -10.27 5.78 2.16
CA PRO A 114 -11.29 4.82 2.59
C PRO A 114 -12.71 5.24 2.17
#